data_AF-A0A7J5UNW5-F1
#
_entry.id   AF-A0A7J5UNW5-F1
#
_cell.length_a   1.000
_cell.length_b   1.000
_cell.length_c   1.000
_cell.angle_alpha   90.00
_cell.angle_beta   90.00
_cell.angle_gamma   90.00
#
_symmetry.space_group_name_H-M   'P 1'
#
loop_
_entity.id
_entity.type
_entity.pdbx_description
1 polymer ?
#
loop_
_entity_poly.entity_id
_entity_poly.type
_entity_poly.pdbx_seq_one_letter_code
_entity_poly.pdbx_strand_id
1 'polypeptide(L)'
;MRVVPLASHSRWIADPRGGGRGVRVSTHDDAGMVVLSVWRADECVATVRLRADEAGELVAALAGALAHLADVADPAQPRVS
;
A
#
# COMPACT_ATOMS: atom_id res chain seq x y z
N MET A 1 -24.89 -15.22 -3.90
CA MET A 1 -24.14 -13.98 -4.23
C MET A 1 -24.07 -13.14 -2.97
N ARG A 2 -22.89 -12.95 -2.36
CA ARG A 2 -22.73 -12.16 -1.13
C ARG A 2 -22.17 -10.80 -1.51
N VAL A 3 -23.00 -9.77 -1.37
CA VAL A 3 -22.56 -8.38 -1.51
C VAL A 3 -21.75 -8.04 -0.25
N VAL A 4 -20.46 -7.78 -0.42
CA VAL A 4 -19.63 -7.21 0.64
C VAL A 4 -19.83 -5.70 0.57
N PRO A 5 -20.11 -5.01 1.69
CA PRO A 5 -20.20 -3.55 1.70
C PRO A 5 -18.97 -2.93 1.04
N LEU A 6 -19.16 -1.85 0.29
CA LEU A 6 -18.03 -1.05 -0.18
C LEU A 6 -17.18 -0.67 1.04
N ALA A 7 -15.87 -0.80 0.92
CA ALA A 7 -14.95 -0.33 1.94
C ALA A 7 -15.29 1.13 2.27
N SER A 8 -15.55 1.40 3.56
CA SER A 8 -15.95 2.72 4.08
C SER A 8 -14.96 3.81 3.70
N HIS A 9 -13.68 3.41 3.55
CA HIS A 9 -12.61 4.24 3.04
C HIS A 9 -11.79 3.45 2.02
N SER A 10 -11.65 3.99 0.80
CA SER A 10 -10.70 3.45 -0.18
C SER A 10 -9.82 4.53 -0.77
N ARG A 11 -8.55 4.18 -1.05
CA ARG A 11 -7.54 5.07 -1.63
C ARG A 11 -6.87 4.35 -2.79
N TRP A 12 -6.79 5.03 -3.93
CA TRP A 12 -6.00 4.58 -5.08
C TRP A 12 -4.62 5.23 -5.08
N ILE A 13 -3.59 4.43 -5.37
CA ILE A 13 -2.21 4.87 -5.54
C ILE A 13 -1.75 4.38 -6.91
N ALA A 14 -1.51 5.31 -7.84
CA ALA A 14 -1.10 4.98 -9.20
C ALA A 14 0.36 4.51 -9.25
N ASP A 15 0.63 3.51 -10.10
CA ASP A 15 1.98 3.09 -10.43
C ASP A 15 2.57 4.01 -11.52
N PRO A 16 3.77 4.59 -11.32
CA PRO A 16 4.41 5.48 -12.30
C PRO A 16 4.64 4.83 -13.67
N ARG A 17 4.68 3.50 -13.76
CA ARG A 17 4.82 2.77 -15.02
C ARG A 17 3.57 2.87 -15.91
N GLY A 18 2.46 3.44 -15.43
CA GLY A 18 1.23 3.65 -16.21
C GLY A 18 0.45 2.37 -16.53
N GLY A 19 -0.47 2.44 -17.50
CA GLY A 19 -1.24 1.29 -17.98
C GLY A 19 -2.31 0.78 -16.99
N GLY A 20 -2.95 1.69 -16.26
CA GLY A 20 -3.96 1.36 -15.25
C GLY A 20 -3.40 0.55 -14.07
N ARG A 21 -2.08 0.55 -13.87
CA ARG A 21 -1.45 -0.13 -12.74
C ARG A 21 -1.52 0.72 -11.48
N GLY A 22 -1.72 0.05 -10.36
CA GLY A 22 -1.69 0.70 -9.06
C GLY A 22 -2.16 -0.21 -7.95
N VAL A 23 -2.18 0.36 -6.75
CA VAL A 23 -2.64 -0.30 -5.55
C VAL A 23 -3.90 0.42 -5.07
N ARG A 24 -4.94 -0.36 -4.78
CA ARG A 24 -6.11 0.13 -4.05
C ARG A 24 -6.05 -0.38 -2.61
N VAL A 25 -6.07 0.56 -1.67
CA VAL A 25 -6.21 0.33 -0.23
C VAL A 25 -7.68 0.47 0.12
N SER A 26 -8.23 -0.44 0.92
CA SER A 26 -9.65 -0.48 1.26
C SER A 26 -9.83 -0.95 2.70
N THR A 27 -10.57 -0.18 3.52
CA THR A 27 -10.86 -0.52 4.91
C THR A 27 -12.22 -1.21 5.03
N HIS A 28 -12.25 -2.33 5.74
CA HIS A 28 -13.47 -3.07 6.04
C HIS A 28 -13.68 -3.11 7.55
N ASP A 29 -14.40 -2.13 8.08
CA ASP A 29 -14.58 -1.90 9.53
C ASP A 29 -15.18 -3.12 10.23
N ASP A 30 -16.25 -3.69 9.66
CA ASP A 30 -16.93 -4.87 10.22
C ASP A 30 -16.02 -6.10 10.33
N ALA A 31 -14.98 -6.16 9.51
CA ALA A 31 -14.02 -7.26 9.50
C ALA A 31 -12.74 -6.94 10.30
N GLY A 32 -12.52 -5.68 10.69
CA GLY A 32 -11.26 -5.22 11.29
C GLY A 32 -10.06 -5.38 10.36
N MET A 33 -10.26 -5.19 9.05
CA MET A 33 -9.26 -5.52 8.02
C MET A 33 -8.96 -4.33 7.11
N VAL A 34 -7.69 -4.23 6.70
CA VAL A 34 -7.23 -3.43 5.56
C VAL A 34 -6.92 -4.38 4.41
N VAL A 35 -7.48 -4.08 3.24
CA VAL A 35 -7.27 -4.87 2.03
C VAL A 35 -6.45 -4.05 1.04
N LEU A 36 -5.35 -4.64 0.60
CA LEU A 36 -4.51 -4.13 -0.47
C LEU A 36 -4.79 -4.96 -1.71
N SER A 37 -5.16 -4.31 -2.80
CA SER A 37 -5.35 -4.98 -4.09
C SER A 37 -4.46 -4.32 -5.14
N VAL A 38 -3.72 -5.14 -5.87
CA VAL A 38 -2.87 -4.71 -6.99
C VAL A 38 -3.67 -4.88 -8.27
N TRP A 39 -3.69 -3.83 -9.08
CA TRP A 39 -4.50 -3.77 -10.29
C TRP A 39 -3.63 -3.61 -11.53
N ARG A 40 -4.12 -4.14 -12.64
CA ARG A 40 -3.60 -3.90 -13.98
C ARG A 40 -4.80 -3.71 -14.91
N ALA A 41 -4.87 -2.55 -15.56
CA ALA A 41 -6.07 -2.12 -16.28
C ALA A 41 -7.31 -2.19 -15.37
N ASP A 42 -8.27 -3.05 -15.68
CA ASP A 42 -9.52 -3.29 -14.94
C ASP A 42 -9.52 -4.60 -14.15
N GLU A 43 -8.38 -5.30 -14.07
CA GLU A 43 -8.25 -6.57 -13.38
C GLU A 43 -7.47 -6.44 -12.06
N CYS A 44 -8.01 -7.03 -11.00
CA CYS A 44 -7.31 -7.21 -9.74
C CYS A 44 -6.41 -8.46 -9.83
N VAL A 45 -5.11 -8.24 -9.96
CA VAL A 45 -4.12 -9.31 -10.20
C VAL A 45 -3.50 -9.86 -8.92
N ALA A 46 -3.64 -9.17 -7.77
CA ALA A 46 -3.25 -9.69 -6.46
C ALA A 46 -4.06 -9.03 -5.34
N THR A 47 -4.27 -9.75 -4.25
CA THR A 47 -4.93 -9.22 -3.04
C THR A 47 -4.23 -9.72 -1.78
N VAL A 48 -4.01 -8.82 -0.84
CA VAL A 48 -3.52 -9.12 0.51
C VAL A 48 -4.53 -8.53 1.51
N ARG A 49 -4.90 -9.33 2.51
CA ARG A 49 -5.79 -8.92 3.60
C ARG A 49 -4.95 -8.86 4.86
N LEU A 50 -4.93 -7.70 5.52
CA LEU A 50 -4.15 -7.44 6.71
C LEU A 50 -5.09 -7.10 7.86
N ARG A 51 -4.81 -7.68 9.02
CA ARG A 51 -5.34 -7.20 10.29
C ARG A 51 -4.75 -5.83 10.61
N ALA A 52 -5.35 -5.13 11.58
CA ALA A 52 -4.92 -3.78 11.95
C ALA A 52 -3.45 -3.71 12.43
N ASP A 53 -2.99 -4.71 13.17
CA ASP A 53 -1.60 -4.87 13.61
C ASP A 53 -0.63 -5.09 12.44
N GLU A 54 -0.95 -6.03 11.55
CA GLU A 54 -0.16 -6.32 10.34
C GLU A 54 -0.11 -5.11 9.38
N ALA A 55 -1.21 -4.35 9.28
CA ALA A 55 -1.23 -3.10 8.53
C ALA A 55 -0.31 -2.05 9.16
N GLY A 56 -0.23 -2.00 10.50
CA GLY A 56 0.73 -1.17 11.23
C GLY A 56 2.19 -1.55 10.94
N GLU A 57 2.51 -2.84 10.90
CA GLU A 57 3.84 -3.33 10.51
C GLU A 57 4.22 -2.91 9.08
N LEU A 58 3.28 -3.02 8.13
CA LEU A 58 3.50 -2.55 6.77
C LEU A 58 3.75 -1.04 6.71
N VAL A 59 2.99 -0.24 7.47
CA VAL A 59 3.22 1.21 7.55
C VAL A 59 4.61 1.53 8.10
N ALA A 60 5.07 0.80 9.12
CA ALA A 60 6.42 0.96 9.65
C ALA A 60 7.49 0.63 8.61
N ALA A 61 7.30 -0.44 7.82
CA ALA A 61 8.20 -0.80 6.73
C ALA A 61 8.26 0.28 5.64
N LEU A 62 7.11 0.85 5.25
CA LEU A 62 7.05 1.96 4.29
C LEU A 62 7.75 3.21 4.81
N ALA A 63 7.54 3.57 6.08
CA ALA A 63 8.21 4.70 6.71
C ALA A 63 9.73 4.51 6.75
N GLY A 64 10.21 3.31 7.09
CA GLY A 64 11.63 2.97 7.06
C GLY A 64 12.23 3.07 5.66
N ALA A 65 11.53 2.61 4.63
CA ALA A 65 11.96 2.76 3.24
C ALA A 65 12.04 4.24 2.81
N LEU A 66 11.08 5.07 3.22
CA LEU A 66 11.10 6.52 2.94
C LEU A 66 12.28 7.21 3.63
N ALA A 67 12.56 6.89 4.89
CA ALA A 67 13.73 7.43 5.61
C ALA A 67 15.03 7.05 4.89
N HIS A 68 15.17 5.77 4.50
CA HIS A 68 16.35 5.31 3.77
C HIS A 68 16.54 6.05 2.42
N LEU A 69 15.45 6.29 1.67
CA LEU A 69 15.52 7.04 0.43
C LEU A 69 15.92 8.51 0.66
N ALA A 70 15.50 9.13 1.76
CA ALA A 70 15.91 10.48 2.12
C ALA A 70 17.41 10.54 2.43
N ASP A 71 17.95 9.55 3.15
CA ASP A 71 19.39 9.45 3.43
C ASP A 71 20.20 9.26 2.15
N VAL A 72 19.74 8.43 1.22
CA VAL A 72 20.40 8.21 -0.08
C VAL A 72 20.35 9.47 -0.96
N ALA A 73 19.27 10.25 -0.87
CA ALA A 73 19.07 11.45 -1.66
C ALA A 73 19.87 12.67 -1.14
N ASP A 74 20.39 12.61 0.09
CA ASP A 74 21.18 13.68 0.68
C ASP A 74 22.65 13.61 0.19
N PRO A 75 23.09 14.52 -0.71
CA PRO A 75 24.44 14.51 -1.24
C PRO A 75 25.50 14.96 -0.22
N ALA A 76 25.10 15.48 0.95
CA ALA A 76 25.99 15.99 1.99
C ALA A 76 26.38 14.96 3.06
N GLN A 77 25.78 13.76 3.06
CA GLN A 77 26.12 12.72 4.03
C GLN A 77 27.32 11.88 3.56
N PRO A 78 28.37 11.73 4.39
CA PRO A 78 29.50 10.86 4.05
C PRO A 78 29.01 9.41 3.96
N ARG A 79 29.24 8.76 2.81
CA ARG A 79 29.04 7.31 2.67
C ARG A 79 30.02 6.61 3.62
N VAL A 80 29.50 6.13 4.75
CA VAL A 80 30.26 5.26 5.64
C VAL A 80 30.38 3.91 4.94
N SER A 81 31.59 3.58 4.50
CA SER A 81 32.00 2.27 3.97
C SER A 81 32.05 1.20 5.05
#